data_AF-A0A6M1TT85-F1
#
_entry.id   AF-A0A6M1TT85-F1
#
_cell.length_a   1.000
_cell.length_b   1.000
_cell.length_c   1.000
_cell.angle_alpha   90.00
_cell.angle_beta   90.00
_cell.angle_gamma   90.00
#
_symmetry.space_group_name_H-M   'P 1'
#
loop_
_entity.id
_entity.type
_entity.pdbx_description
1 polymer ?
#
loop_
_entity_poly.entity_id
_entity_poly.type
_entity_poly.pdbx_seq_one_letter_code
_entity_poly.pdbx_strand_id
1 'polypeptide(L)' 'MAVAWTTAELERRTGLCFERLNVELRTLSRKGWATGHKANHRYDRATWELTPAGKAEAEQIIRSEAIARSA' A
#
# COMPACT_ATOMS: atom_id res chain seq x y z
N MET A 1 -9.48 3.01 12.75
CA MET A 1 -9.79 3.72 11.48
C MET A 1 -8.89 3.17 10.37
N ALA A 2 -9.42 2.88 9.18
CA ALA A 2 -8.58 2.56 8.03
C ALA A 2 -8.05 3.87 7.44
N VAL A 3 -6.73 4.02 7.36
CA VAL A 3 -6.10 5.21 6.74
C VAL A 3 -5.95 4.93 5.24
N ALA A 4 -6.58 5.77 4.42
CA ALA A 4 -6.42 5.74 2.98
C ALA A 4 -5.42 6.82 2.55
N TRP A 5 -4.52 6.50 1.63
CA TRP A 5 -3.51 7.43 1.10
C TRP A 5 -3.63 7.57 -0.41
N THR A 6 -3.42 8.78 -0.93
CA THR A 6 -3.33 9.00 -2.37
C THR A 6 -2.04 8.39 -2.94
N THR A 7 -2.05 8.02 -4.23
CA THR A 7 -0.83 7.56 -4.94
C THR A 7 0.31 8.57 -4.77
N ALA A 8 0.03 9.86 -4.90
CA ALA A 8 1.03 10.92 -4.74
C ALA A 8 1.63 10.99 -3.32
N GLU A 9 0.84 10.71 -2.28
CA GLU A 9 1.37 10.61 -0.90
C GLU A 9 2.25 9.38 -0.71
N LEU A 10 1.87 8.26 -1.32
CA LEU A 10 2.65 7.02 -1.30
C LEU A 10 4.00 7.19 -2.02
N GLU A 11 4.04 7.88 -3.15
CA GLU A 11 5.31 8.23 -3.83
C GLU A 11 6.24 9.01 -2.90
N ARG A 12 5.73 10.07 -2.24
CA ARG A 12 6.52 10.88 -1.31
C ARG A 12 7.05 10.10 -0.11
N ARG A 13 6.27 9.13 0.40
CA ARG A 13 6.64 8.35 1.59
C ARG A 13 7.59 7.20 1.27
N THR A 14 7.42 6.57 0.12
CA THR A 14 8.20 5.38 -0.28
C THR A 14 9.45 5.75 -1.07
N GLY A 15 9.50 6.95 -1.66
CA GLY A 15 10.54 7.35 -2.59
C GLY A 15 10.48 6.62 -3.95
N LEU A 16 9.45 5.81 -4.17
CA LEU A 16 9.24 5.09 -5.43
C LEU A 16 8.66 6.05 -6.47
N CYS A 17 9.13 5.93 -7.73
CA CYS A 17 8.51 6.62 -8.85
C CYS A 17 7.10 6.06 -9.13
N PHE A 18 6.22 6.89 -9.68
CA PHE A 18 4.83 6.54 -9.99
C PHE A 18 4.68 5.19 -10.72
N GLU A 19 5.48 4.94 -11.75
CA GLU A 19 5.37 3.70 -12.53
C GLU A 19 5.65 2.46 -11.68
N ARG A 20 6.73 2.47 -10.89
CA ARG A 20 7.06 1.35 -10.01
C ARG A 20 6.00 1.19 -8.92
N LEU A 21 5.61 2.28 -8.29
CA LEU A 21 4.60 2.27 -7.24
C LEU A 21 3.26 1.71 -7.76
N ASN A 22 2.86 2.08 -8.97
CA ASN A 22 1.60 1.60 -9.57
C ASN A 22 1.65 0.09 -9.86
N VAL A 23 2.80 -0.45 -10.28
CA VAL A 23 2.99 -1.91 -10.43
C VAL A 23 2.82 -2.62 -9.08
N GLU A 24 3.44 -2.10 -8.02
CA GLU A 24 3.31 -2.68 -6.66
C GLU A 24 1.87 -2.61 -6.15
N LEU A 25 1.21 -1.45 -6.28
CA LEU A 25 -0.17 -1.27 -5.82
C LEU A 25 -1.16 -2.18 -6.56
N ARG A 26 -0.98 -2.37 -7.88
CA ARG A 26 -1.77 -3.35 -8.64
C ARG A 26 -1.49 -4.79 -8.18
N THR A 27 -0.25 -5.11 -7.83
CA THR A 27 0.12 -6.42 -7.30
C THR A 27 -0.53 -6.68 -5.95
N LEU A 28 -0.45 -5.72 -5.03
CA LEU A 28 -1.12 -5.78 -3.72
C LEU A 28 -2.65 -5.88 -3.86
N SER A 29 -3.21 -5.19 -4.84
CA SER A 29 -4.65 -5.27 -5.13
C SER A 29 -5.07 -6.64 -5.64
N ARG A 30 -4.30 -7.24 -6.56
CA ARG A 30 -4.53 -8.61 -7.05
C ARG A 30 -4.44 -9.65 -5.96
N LYS A 31 -3.60 -9.43 -4.94
CA LYS A 31 -3.51 -10.29 -3.74
C LYS A 31 -4.66 -10.08 -2.76
N GLY A 32 -5.53 -9.09 -2.99
CA GLY A 32 -6.61 -8.73 -2.06
C GLY A 32 -6.11 -8.00 -0.81
N TRP A 33 -4.89 -7.46 -0.82
CA TRP A 33 -4.28 -6.78 0.32
C TRP A 33 -4.51 -5.27 0.31
N ALA A 34 -4.78 -4.69 -0.86
CA ALA A 34 -5.08 -3.27 -1.02
C ALA A 34 -6.28 -3.03 -1.95
N THR A 35 -7.03 -1.98 -1.69
CA THR A 35 -8.13 -1.51 -2.54
C THR A 35 -7.86 -0.08 -2.99
N GLY A 36 -7.95 0.16 -4.29
CA GLY A 36 -7.77 1.47 -4.91
C GLY A 36 -9.10 2.08 -5.33
N HIS A 37 -9.40 3.28 -4.85
CA HIS A 37 -10.57 4.08 -5.18
C HIS A 37 -10.15 5.21 -6.13
N LYS A 38 -10.74 5.26 -7.33
CA LYS A 38 -10.40 6.29 -8.31
C LYS A 38 -11.26 7.54 -8.11
N ALA A 39 -10.62 8.67 -7.85
CA ALA A 39 -11.27 9.97 -7.97
C ALA A 39 -11.23 10.42 -9.44
N ASN A 40 -12.35 10.31 -10.17
CA ASN A 40 -12.58 10.93 -11.48
C ASN A 40 -11.61 10.54 -12.62
N HIS A 41 -11.60 9.25 -13.03
CA HIS A 41 -10.88 8.73 -14.21
C HIS A 41 -9.36 8.98 -14.28
N ARG A 42 -8.78 9.63 -13.26
CA ARG A 42 -7.40 10.05 -13.16
C ARG A 42 -6.66 9.15 -12.17
N TYR A 43 -5.76 8.31 -12.69
CA TYR A 43 -5.01 7.33 -11.90
C TYR A 43 -4.02 7.96 -10.92
N ASP A 44 -3.55 9.18 -11.19
CA ASP A 44 -2.68 9.99 -10.32
C ASP A 44 -3.36 10.39 -9.01
N ARG A 45 -4.69 10.40 -8.97
CA ARG A 45 -5.49 10.73 -7.78
C ARG A 45 -6.20 9.54 -7.16
N ALA A 46 -5.79 8.32 -7.49
CA ALA A 46 -6.32 7.13 -6.84
C ALA A 46 -5.94 7.15 -5.34
N THR A 47 -6.91 6.85 -4.49
CA THR A 47 -6.70 6.65 -3.06
C THR A 47 -6.63 5.16 -2.77
N TRP A 48 -5.68 4.73 -1.97
CA TRP A 48 -5.40 3.35 -1.67
C TRP A 48 -5.55 3.09 -0.19
N GLU A 49 -6.23 2.01 0.15
CA GLU A 49 -6.39 1.55 1.52
C GLU A 49 -6.02 0.07 1.63
N LEU A 50 -5.49 -0.32 2.80
CA LEU A 50 -5.28 -1.73 3.10
C LEU A 50 -6.60 -2.39 3.48
N THR A 51 -6.85 -3.55 2.91
CA THR A 51 -7.94 -4.44 3.34
C THR A 51 -7.61 -5.03 4.72
N PRO A 52 -8.59 -5.62 5.43
CA PRO A 52 -8.29 -6.32 6.68
C PRO A 52 -7.21 -7.40 6.53
N ALA A 53 -7.24 -8.16 5.42
CA ALA A 53 -6.21 -9.15 5.11
C ALA A 53 -4.83 -8.52 4.89
N GLY A 54 -4.77 -7.41 4.14
CA GLY A 54 -3.51 -6.70 3.92
C GLY A 54 -2.92 -6.09 5.19
N LYS A 55 -3.77 -5.65 6.13
CA LYS A 55 -3.31 -5.18 7.45
C LYS A 55 -2.71 -6.31 8.28
N ALA A 56 -3.39 -7.46 8.35
CA ALA A 56 -2.90 -8.62 9.09
C ALA A 56 -1.54 -9.09 8.53
N GLU A 57 -1.41 -9.14 7.21
CA GLU A 57 -0.15 -9.49 6.55
C GLU A 57 0.96 -8.46 6.85
N ALA A 58 0.67 -7.17 6.74
CA ALA A 58 1.63 -6.11 7.06
C ALA A 58 2.09 -6.16 8.53
N GLU A 59 1.17 -6.40 9.46
CA GLU A 59 1.48 -6.58 10.89
C GLU A 59 2.37 -7.79 11.14
N GLN A 60 2.15 -8.90 10.43
CA GLN A 60 2.99 -10.09 10.51
C GLN A 60 4.40 -9.82 9.99
N ILE A 61 4.54 -9.12 8.87
CA ILE A 61 5.84 -8.73 8.30
C ILE A 61 6.59 -7.83 9.30
N ILE A 62 5.96 -6.75 9.76
CA ILE A 62 6.58 -5.80 10.71
C ILE A 62 7.02 -6.52 11.99
N ARG A 63 6.19 -7.43 12.52
CA ARG A 63 6.53 -8.21 13.71
C ARG A 63 7.75 -9.12 13.46
N SER A 64 7.80 -9.78 12.31
CA SER A 64 8.90 -10.68 11.94
C SER A 64 10.21 -9.92 11.77
N GLU A 65 10.17 -8.73 11.15
CA GLU A 65 11.33 -7.86 11.00
C GLU A 65 11.85 -7.35 12.36
N ALA A 66 10.95 -6.99 13.28
CA ALA A 66 11.33 -6.55 14.62
C ALA A 66 12.02 -7.66 15.41
N ILE A 67 11.57 -8.91 15.28
CA ILE A 67 12.21 -10.08 15.89
C ILE A 67 13.59 -10.30 15.27
N ALA A 68 13.70 -10.30 13.94
CA ALA A 68 14.96 -10.51 13.24
C ALA A 68 16.02 -9.43 13.57
N ARG A 69 15.60 -8.21 13.89
CA ARG A 69 16.49 -7.11 14.29
C ARG A 69 16.95 -7.19 15.76
N SER A 70 16.23 -7.93 16.60
CA SER A 70 16.51 -8.05 18.05
C SER A 70 17.19 -9.37 18.44
N ALA A 71 17.43 -10.25 17.46
CA ALA A 71 18.18 -11.49 17.59
C ALA A 71 19.65 -11.28 17.18
#